data_AF-A0A7K0R8X9-F1
#
_entry.id   AF-A0A7K0R8X9-F1
#
_cell.length_a   1.000
_cell.length_b   1.000
_cell.length_c   1.000
_cell.angle_alpha   90.00
_cell.angle_beta   90.00
_cell.angle_gamma   90.00
#
_symmetry.space_group_name_H-M   'P 1'
#
loop_
_entity.id
_entity.type
_entity.pdbx_description
1 polymer ?
#
loop_
_entity_poly.entity_id
_entity_poly.type
_entity_poly.pdbx_seq_one_letter_code
_entity_poly.pdbx_strand_id
1 'polypeptide(L)'
;MARVKPRLRGVIHEYAFFAALILGALLIWRAGDGRALTAALIYAAGICGLFGVSALYHRVTWRPRTRAWMRRLDHSMIFVFIAA
;
A
#
# COMPACT_ATOMS: atom_id res chain seq x y z
N MET A 1 -4.99 -30.71 -9.90
CA MET A 1 -3.75 -29.94 -10.18
C MET A 1 -3.59 -28.86 -9.12
N ALA A 2 -2.43 -28.78 -8.46
CA ALA A 2 -2.17 -27.70 -7.51
C ALA A 2 -2.07 -26.35 -8.26
N ARG A 3 -2.80 -25.32 -7.79
CA ARG A 3 -2.82 -23.99 -8.42
C ARG A 3 -1.45 -23.33 -8.22
N VAL A 4 -0.70 -23.11 -9.30
CA VAL A 4 0.62 -22.46 -9.26
C VAL A 4 0.46 -21.02 -8.75
N LYS A 5 1.31 -20.62 -7.78
CA LYS A 5 1.31 -19.24 -7.26
C LYS A 5 1.73 -18.28 -8.40
N PRO A 6 0.96 -17.23 -8.73
CA PRO A 6 1.35 -16.28 -9.76
C PRO A 6 2.68 -15.60 -9.41
N ARG A 7 3.61 -15.54 -10.38
CA ARG A 7 4.98 -15.05 -10.17
C ARG A 7 5.06 -13.57 -9.80
N LEU A 8 4.13 -12.75 -10.30
CA LEU A 8 4.09 -11.31 -10.07
C LEU A 8 3.31 -10.89 -8.82
N ARG A 9 2.70 -11.85 -8.10
CA ARG A 9 1.88 -11.56 -6.93
C ARG A 9 2.72 -10.92 -5.82
N GLY A 10 2.41 -9.67 -5.49
CA GLY A 10 3.15 -8.86 -4.52
C GLY A 10 4.34 -8.09 -5.09
N VAL A 11 4.94 -8.54 -6.20
CA VAL A 11 6.08 -7.85 -6.84
C VAL A 11 5.65 -6.51 -7.43
N ILE A 12 4.49 -6.49 -8.10
CA ILE A 12 3.92 -5.25 -8.67
C ILE A 12 3.64 -4.24 -7.54
N HIS A 13 3.14 -4.71 -6.40
CA HIS A 13 2.80 -3.85 -5.27
C HIS A 13 4.06 -3.29 -4.58
N GLU A 14 5.14 -4.08 -4.52
CA GLU A 14 6.43 -3.63 -4.01
C GLU A 14 6.99 -2.49 -4.87
N TYR A 15 6.99 -2.62 -6.20
CA TYR A 15 7.41 -1.53 -7.09
C TYR A 15 6.47 -0.31 -7.00
N ALA A 16 5.15 -0.54 -6.94
CA ALA A 16 4.17 0.52 -6.76
C ALA A 16 4.34 1.27 -5.42
N PHE A 17 4.77 0.58 -4.36
CA PHE A 17 5.07 1.20 -3.07
C PHE A 17 6.24 2.19 -3.18
N PHE A 18 7.36 1.81 -3.81
CA PHE A 18 8.48 2.73 -4.01
C PHE A 18 8.10 3.91 -4.93
N ALA A 19 7.32 3.65 -5.98
CA ALA A 19 6.78 4.73 -6.82
C ALA A 19 5.88 5.68 -6.01
N ALA A 20 5.00 5.13 -5.16
CA ALA A 20 4.11 5.90 -4.30
C ALA A 20 4.88 6.76 -3.28
N LEU A 21 5.96 6.26 -2.69
CA LEU A 21 6.82 7.06 -1.80
C LEU A 21 7.43 8.26 -2.54
N ILE A 22 7.98 8.04 -3.73
CA ILE A 22 8.62 9.09 -4.53
C ILE A 22 7.58 10.13 -4.96
N LEU A 23 6.50 9.68 -5.61
CA LEU A 23 5.47 10.58 -6.13
C LEU A 23 4.67 11.27 -5.01
N GLY A 24 4.42 10.58 -3.90
CA GLY A 24 3.78 11.15 -2.72
C GLY A 24 4.63 12.23 -2.05
N ALA A 25 5.94 12.01 -1.92
CA ALA A 25 6.85 13.03 -1.40
C ALA A 25 6.90 14.27 -2.32
N LEU A 26 6.94 14.07 -3.64
CA LEU A 26 6.87 15.16 -4.62
C LEU A 26 5.53 15.92 -4.54
N LEU A 27 4.42 15.22 -4.37
CA LEU A 27 3.10 15.83 -4.20
C LEU A 27 3.06 16.72 -2.94
N ILE A 28 3.52 16.19 -1.81
CA ILE A 28 3.60 16.92 -0.54
C ILE A 28 4.47 18.17 -0.69
N TRP A 29 5.66 18.03 -1.31
CA TRP A 29 6.56 19.15 -1.55
C TRP A 29 5.94 20.25 -2.43
N ARG A 30 5.07 19.87 -3.37
CA ARG A 30 4.38 20.80 -4.27
C ARG A 30 3.11 21.42 -3.68
N ALA A 31 2.51 20.80 -2.67
CA ALA A 31 1.18 21.15 -2.15
C ALA A 31 1.13 22.52 -1.43
N GLY A 32 2.28 23.08 -1.04
CA GLY A 32 2.33 24.31 -0.26
C GLY A 32 1.82 24.07 1.16
N ASP A 33 0.91 24.93 1.65
CA ASP A 33 0.50 24.96 3.05
C ASP A 33 -1.01 24.70 3.26
N GLY A 34 -1.40 24.47 4.51
CA GLY A 34 -2.80 24.41 4.93
C GLY A 34 -3.53 23.20 4.39
N ARG A 35 -4.74 23.40 3.82
CA ARG A 35 -5.63 22.30 3.42
C ARG A 35 -5.03 21.43 2.32
N ALA A 36 -4.30 22.02 1.38
CA ALA A 36 -3.67 21.29 0.28
C ALA A 36 -2.59 20.33 0.80
N LEU A 37 -1.75 20.80 1.73
CA LEU A 37 -0.74 19.97 2.39
C LEU A 37 -1.38 18.81 3.17
N THR A 38 -2.43 19.09 3.95
CA THR A 38 -3.14 18.06 4.70
C THR A 38 -3.74 16.99 3.79
N ALA A 39 -4.38 17.39 2.69
CA ALA A 39 -4.93 16.46 1.70
C ALA A 39 -3.83 15.61 1.05
N ALA A 40 -2.72 16.23 0.64
CA ALA A 40 -1.57 15.55 0.06
C ALA A 40 -0.96 14.50 1.02
N LEU A 41 -0.84 14.84 2.31
CA LEU A 41 -0.35 13.92 3.34
C LEU A 41 -1.28 12.72 3.53
N ILE A 42 -2.59 12.96 3.64
CA ILE A 42 -3.59 11.90 3.81
C ILE A 42 -3.57 10.94 2.62
N TYR A 43 -3.60 11.49 1.40
CA TYR A 43 -3.55 10.70 0.17
C TYR A 43 -2.25 9.90 0.06
N ALA A 44 -1.09 10.55 0.27
CA ALA A 44 0.22 9.90 0.18
C ALA A 44 0.38 8.77 1.22
N ALA A 45 -0.09 8.99 2.45
CA ALA A 45 -0.10 7.96 3.48
C ALA A 45 -1.02 6.79 3.11
N GLY A 46 -2.22 7.08 2.59
CA GLY A 46 -3.18 6.06 2.16
C GLY A 46 -2.64 5.16 1.05
N ILE A 47 -2.10 5.75 -0.03
CA ILE A 47 -1.58 4.98 -1.17
C ILE A 47 -0.32 4.20 -0.81
N CYS A 48 0.57 4.77 0.02
CA CYS A 48 1.75 4.06 0.52
C CYS A 48 1.36 2.90 1.42
N GLY A 49 0.37 3.10 2.31
CA GLY A 49 -0.17 2.03 3.15
C GLY A 49 -0.77 0.90 2.33
N LEU A 50 -1.57 1.23 1.30
CA LEU A 50 -2.18 0.24 0.40
C LEU A 50 -1.14 -0.66 -0.25
N PHE A 51 -0.17 -0.08 -0.95
CA PHE A 51 0.84 -0.88 -1.64
C PHE A 51 1.82 -1.56 -0.68
N GLY A 52 2.23 -0.87 0.40
CA GLY A 52 3.17 -1.40 1.38
C GLY A 52 2.61 -2.61 2.14
N VAL A 53 1.39 -2.51 2.68
CA VAL A 53 0.72 -3.64 3.34
C VAL A 53 0.56 -4.80 2.37
N SER A 54 0.15 -4.52 1.13
CA SER A 54 -0.11 -5.56 0.14
C SER A 54 1.15 -6.28 -0.32
N ALA A 55 2.26 -5.55 -0.51
CA ALA A 55 3.57 -6.11 -0.77
C ALA A 55 4.00 -7.04 0.37
N LEU A 56 3.93 -6.57 1.62
CA LEU A 56 4.28 -7.36 2.80
C LEU A 56 3.42 -8.62 2.93
N TYR A 57 2.11 -8.54 2.65
CA TYR A 57 1.21 -9.69 2.71
C TYR A 57 1.59 -10.80 1.73
N HIS A 58 2.02 -10.43 0.52
CA HIS A 58 2.29 -11.38 -0.56
C HIS A 58 3.72 -11.91 -0.63
N ARG A 59 4.70 -11.11 -0.16
CA ARG A 59 6.14 -11.39 -0.27
C ARG A 59 6.68 -12.14 0.95
N VAL A 60 6.19 -11.82 2.15
CA VAL A 60 6.69 -12.43 3.40
C VAL A 60 5.94 -13.73 3.72
N THR A 61 6.68 -14.72 4.20
CA THR A 61 6.12 -16.01 4.64
C THR A 61 5.68 -15.91 6.10
N TRP A 62 4.42 -15.53 6.30
CA TRP A 62 3.82 -15.36 7.62
C TRP A 62 3.32 -16.67 8.23
N ARG A 63 3.36 -16.77 9.57
CA ARG A 63 2.65 -17.82 10.34
C ARG A 63 1.12 -17.73 10.08
N PRO A 64 0.36 -18.83 10.17
CA PRO A 64 -1.06 -18.86 9.78
C PRO A 64 -1.93 -17.76 10.42
N ARG A 65 -1.78 -17.52 11.73
CA ARG A 65 -2.50 -16.48 12.47
C ARG A 65 -2.18 -15.07 11.96
N THR A 66 -0.90 -14.75 11.78
CA THR A 66 -0.46 -13.45 11.27
C THR A 66 -0.88 -13.27 9.82
N ARG A 67 -0.85 -14.34 9.02
CA ARG A 67 -1.30 -14.28 7.62
C ARG A 67 -2.79 -13.95 7.49
N ALA A 68 -3.63 -14.40 8.43
CA ALA A 68 -5.05 -14.05 8.46
C ALA A 68 -5.25 -12.56 8.77
N TRP A 69 -4.50 -12.02 9.73
CA TRP A 69 -4.50 -10.59 10.03
C TRP A 69 -3.97 -9.73 8.88
N MET A 70 -2.85 -10.11 8.28
CA MET A 70 -2.29 -9.41 7.12
C MET A 70 -3.25 -9.42 5.92
N ARG A 71 -4.00 -10.51 5.71
CA ARG A 71 -5.05 -10.55 4.68
C ARG A 71 -6.14 -9.51 4.95
N ARG A 72 -6.60 -9.41 6.21
CA ARG A 72 -7.63 -8.42 6.59
C ARG A 72 -7.12 -7.01 6.39
N LEU A 73 -5.89 -6.73 6.83
CA LEU A 73 -5.24 -5.43 6.66
C LEU A 73 -5.09 -5.06 5.18
N ASP A 74 -4.62 -5.99 4.35
CA ASP A 74 -4.50 -5.83 2.89
C ASP A 74 -5.82 -5.48 2.23
N HIS A 75 -6.92 -6.15 2.59
CA HIS A 75 -8.24 -5.84 2.04
C HIS A 75 -8.82 -4.53 2.59
N SER A 76 -8.61 -4.23 3.88
CA SER A 76 -9.12 -2.99 4.46
C SER A 76 -8.43 -1.75 3.90
N MET A 77 -7.16 -1.85 3.51
CA MET A 77 -6.42 -0.70 2.97
C MET A 77 -7.02 -0.16 1.67
N ILE A 78 -7.74 -0.98 0.90
CA ILE A 78 -8.46 -0.51 -0.29
C ILE A 78 -9.53 0.52 0.13
N PHE A 79 -10.32 0.20 1.16
CA PHE A 79 -11.36 1.11 1.67
C PHE A 79 -10.76 2.35 2.35
N VAL A 80 -9.68 2.17 3.12
CA VAL A 80 -8.97 3.29 3.75
C VAL A 80 -8.44 4.25 2.69
N PHE A 81 -7.82 3.74 1.61
CA PHE A 81 -7.31 4.59 0.55
C PHE A 81 -8.41 5.28 -0.26
N ILE A 82 -9.53 4.60 -0.53
CA ILE A 82 -10.68 5.24 -1.19
C ILE A 82 -11.26 6.40 -0.36
N ALA A 83 -11.19 6.29 0.97
CA ALA A 83 -11.67 7.33 1.88
C ALA A 83 -10.67 8.48 2.12
N ALA A 84 -9.41 8.32 1.70
CA ALA A 84 -8.31 9.25 1.93
C ALA A 84 -8.30 10.37 0.89
#